data_AF-A0A957Z0H3-F1
#
_entry.id   AF-A0A957Z0H3-F1
#
_cell.length_a   1.000
_cell.length_b   1.000
_cell.length_c   1.000
_cell.angle_alpha   90.00
_cell.angle_beta   90.00
_cell.angle_gamma   90.00
#
_symmetry.space_group_name_H-M   'P 1'
#
loop_
_entity.id
_entity.type
_entity.pdbx_description
1 polymer ?
#
loop_
_entity_poly.entity_id
_entity_poly.type
_entity_poly.pdbx_seq_one_letter_code
_entity_poly.pdbx_strand_id
1 'polypeptide(L)'
;MTPDRASQSPGPINAFHSSPIPETNNRAIAIPEGKERMQPDPIPRRRPFGLYAVIALQGLSALSLIFDSARAQLGMVLISLPNLQNQTIISASHIATALFLFAVMWGMWTMQRWAWFATMVLQGMGLTVAIWQHFNGGEPYVNMFLSVLIVFYLNQREVRRIFNPPSHDSLTLLATSQLDTLQPEVTQ
;
A
#
# COMPACT_ATOMS: atom_id res chain seq x y z
N MET A 1 42.31 -0.17 14.46
CA MET A 1 42.43 -1.39 13.63
C MET A 1 41.50 -1.22 12.46
N THR A 2 42.07 -0.86 11.32
CA THR A 2 41.38 -0.34 10.14
C THR A 2 41.73 -1.30 9.01
N PRO A 3 40.77 -1.99 8.35
CA PRO A 3 41.13 -2.85 7.25
C PRO A 3 41.26 -2.03 5.97
N ASP A 4 42.50 -2.03 5.51
CA ASP A 4 43.03 -1.73 4.19
C ASP A 4 42.22 -2.46 3.10
N ARG A 5 41.54 -1.72 2.21
CA ARG A 5 40.78 -2.29 1.09
C ARG A 5 41.49 -1.97 -0.21
N ALA A 6 42.29 -2.97 -0.60
CA ALA A 6 43.08 -3.04 -1.80
C ALA A 6 42.32 -2.70 -3.09
N SER A 7 43.06 -1.98 -3.94
CA SER A 7 42.96 -1.80 -5.38
C SER A 7 42.30 -2.96 -6.14
N GLN A 8 41.10 -2.73 -6.67
CA GLN A 8 40.55 -3.52 -7.78
C GLN A 8 40.98 -2.91 -9.11
N SER A 9 41.70 -3.72 -9.88
CA SER A 9 42.19 -3.46 -11.23
C SER A 9 41.04 -3.32 -12.23
N PRO A 10 41.05 -2.34 -13.16
CA PRO A 10 40.10 -2.28 -14.27
C PRO A 10 40.38 -3.40 -15.27
N GLY A 11 39.37 -4.21 -15.57
CA GLY A 11 39.42 -5.23 -16.63
C GLY A 11 39.28 -4.64 -18.04
N PRO A 12 39.70 -5.38 -19.08
CA PRO A 12 39.79 -4.88 -20.45
C PRO A 12 38.41 -4.61 -21.08
N ILE A 13 38.38 -3.50 -21.83
CA ILE A 13 37.27 -3.01 -22.63
C ILE A 13 37.07 -3.97 -23.80
N ASN A 14 35.96 -4.73 -23.77
CA ASN A 14 35.55 -5.55 -24.90
C ASN A 14 35.16 -4.64 -26.07
N ALA A 15 35.97 -4.67 -27.13
CA ALA A 15 35.70 -4.03 -28.40
C ALA A 15 34.40 -4.61 -28.99
N PHE A 16 33.36 -3.80 -29.02
CA PHE A 16 32.09 -4.13 -29.67
C PHE A 16 32.32 -4.22 -31.18
N HIS A 17 32.16 -5.45 -31.68
CA HIS A 17 32.11 -5.80 -33.08
C HIS A 17 30.89 -5.13 -33.72
N SER A 18 31.13 -4.09 -34.53
CA SER A 18 30.12 -3.38 -35.31
C SER A 18 29.66 -4.26 -36.49
N SER A 19 28.58 -5.00 -36.28
CA SER A 19 27.87 -5.66 -37.37
C SER A 19 27.30 -4.61 -38.34
N PRO A 20 27.40 -4.83 -39.67
CA PRO A 20 26.80 -3.96 -40.68
C PRO A 20 25.28 -3.92 -40.49
N ILE A 21 24.71 -2.72 -40.40
CA ILE A 21 23.27 -2.52 -40.36
C ILE A 21 22.71 -2.93 -41.73
N PRO A 22 21.79 -3.90 -41.81
CA PRO A 22 21.13 -4.23 -43.06
C PRO A 22 20.27 -3.03 -43.49
N GLU A 23 20.59 -2.51 -44.67
CA GLU A 23 19.88 -1.45 -45.37
C GLU A 23 18.39 -1.83 -45.51
N THR A 24 17.55 -1.25 -44.66
CA THR A 24 16.11 -1.51 -44.64
C THR A 24 15.50 -0.84 -45.87
N ASN A 25 15.27 -1.67 -46.89
CA ASN A 25 14.49 -1.39 -48.07
C ASN A 25 13.21 -0.62 -47.71
N ASN A 26 13.19 0.64 -48.12
CA ASN A 26 12.15 1.64 -47.92
C ASN A 26 10.90 1.33 -48.79
N ARG A 27 10.35 0.12 -48.65
CA ARG A 27 9.02 -0.19 -49.17
C ARG A 27 8.03 0.54 -48.28
N ALA A 28 7.51 1.65 -48.79
CA ALA A 28 6.33 2.32 -48.29
C ALA A 28 5.22 1.27 -48.03
N ILE A 29 5.08 0.88 -46.77
CA ILE A 29 3.98 0.05 -46.31
C ILE A 29 2.76 0.97 -46.37
N ALA A 30 1.95 0.81 -47.40
CA ALA A 30 0.63 1.41 -47.47
C ALA A 30 -0.15 0.96 -46.22
N ILE A 31 -0.29 1.86 -45.27
CA ILE A 31 -1.09 1.63 -44.06
C ILE A 31 -2.54 1.63 -44.54
N PRO A 32 -3.28 0.50 -44.46
CA PRO A 32 -4.66 0.46 -44.89
C PRO A 32 -5.49 1.41 -44.03
N GLU A 33 -5.96 2.50 -44.65
CA GLU A 33 -6.92 3.47 -44.10
C GLU A 33 -8.30 2.84 -43.93
N GLY A 34 -8.43 1.91 -42.99
CA GLY A 34 -9.69 1.18 -42.85
C GLY A 34 -9.77 0.27 -41.65
N LYS A 35 -9.02 0.57 -40.58
CA LYS A 35 -9.19 -0.10 -39.30
C LYS A 35 -9.92 0.87 -38.41
N GLU A 36 -11.25 0.71 -38.36
CA GLU A 36 -12.07 1.17 -37.23
C GLU A 36 -11.20 1.02 -35.99
N ARG A 37 -10.87 2.16 -35.37
CA ARG A 37 -10.07 2.17 -34.16
C ARG A 37 -10.88 1.39 -33.17
N MET A 38 -10.57 0.10 -33.06
CA MET A 38 -11.08 -0.87 -32.12
C MET A 38 -10.82 -0.21 -30.78
N GLN A 39 -11.81 0.56 -30.33
CA GLN A 39 -11.73 1.36 -29.13
C GLN A 39 -11.54 0.30 -28.07
N PRO A 40 -10.35 0.22 -27.44
CA PRO A 40 -10.05 -0.89 -26.56
C PRO A 40 -11.14 -0.92 -25.52
N ASP A 41 -11.91 -2.02 -25.48
CA ASP A 41 -13.05 -2.14 -24.59
C ASP A 41 -12.61 -1.72 -23.20
N PRO A 42 -13.39 -0.87 -22.50
CA PRO A 42 -13.03 -0.36 -21.19
C PRO A 42 -12.77 -1.55 -20.25
N ILE A 43 -11.50 -1.79 -19.94
CA ILE A 43 -11.09 -2.93 -19.11
C ILE A 43 -11.80 -2.79 -17.76
N PRO A 44 -12.69 -3.73 -17.37
CA PRO A 44 -13.42 -3.62 -16.12
C PRO A 44 -12.44 -3.67 -14.94
N ARG A 45 -12.39 -2.59 -14.15
CA ARG A 45 -11.52 -2.48 -12.98
C ARG A 45 -12.04 -3.39 -11.86
N ARG A 46 -11.52 -4.62 -11.76
CA ARG A 46 -11.79 -5.50 -10.61
C ARG A 46 -11.16 -4.89 -9.35
N ARG A 47 -11.94 -4.80 -8.27
CA ARG A 47 -11.42 -4.39 -6.95
C ARG A 47 -10.44 -5.47 -6.46
N PRO A 48 -9.26 -5.09 -5.94
CA PRO A 48 -8.25 -6.05 -5.57
C PRO A 48 -8.74 -6.85 -4.36
N PHE A 49 -8.34 -8.11 -4.31
CA PHE A 49 -8.66 -8.99 -3.19
C PHE A 49 -8.23 -8.40 -1.84
N GLY A 50 -7.06 -7.74 -1.80
CA GLY A 50 -6.51 -7.13 -0.59
C GLY A 50 -7.43 -6.09 0.07
N LEU A 51 -8.22 -5.33 -0.70
CA LEU A 51 -9.16 -4.36 -0.12
C LEU A 51 -10.26 -5.07 0.68
N TYR A 52 -10.82 -6.15 0.13
CA TYR A 52 -11.85 -6.94 0.82
C TYR A 52 -11.30 -7.62 2.08
N ALA A 53 -10.06 -8.11 2.03
CA ALA A 53 -9.40 -8.69 3.19
C ALA A 53 -9.26 -7.66 4.32
N VAL A 54 -8.81 -6.44 4.02
CA VAL A 54 -8.69 -5.37 5.03
C VAL A 54 -10.07 -4.99 5.59
N ILE A 55 -11.10 -4.84 4.76
CA ILE A 55 -12.47 -4.55 5.24
C ILE A 55 -12.98 -5.65 6.18
N ALA A 56 -12.80 -6.92 5.80
CA ALA A 56 -13.24 -8.06 6.61
C ALA A 56 -12.48 -8.13 7.96
N LEU A 57 -11.16 -7.94 7.94
CA LEU A 57 -10.32 -7.90 9.15
C LEU A 57 -10.66 -6.70 10.05
N GLN A 58 -10.97 -5.54 9.47
CA GLN A 58 -11.41 -4.36 10.21
C GLN A 58 -12.76 -4.62 10.89
N GLY A 59 -13.69 -5.27 10.18
CA GLY A 59 -14.99 -5.68 10.74
C GLY A 59 -14.84 -6.68 11.89
N LEU A 60 -13.92 -7.64 11.75
CA LEU A 60 -13.59 -8.57 12.84
C LEU A 60 -13.01 -7.84 14.06
N SER A 61 -12.13 -6.86 13.84
CA SER A 61 -11.57 -6.03 14.92
C SER A 61 -12.66 -5.23 15.64
N ALA A 62 -13.63 -4.68 14.90
CA ALA A 62 -14.77 -3.98 15.49
C ALA A 62 -15.66 -4.92 16.32
N LEU A 63 -15.87 -6.16 15.86
CA LEU A 63 -16.58 -7.19 16.63
C LEU A 63 -15.85 -7.53 17.93
N SER A 64 -14.52 -7.67 17.90
CA SER A 64 -13.73 -7.88 19.11
C SER A 64 -13.89 -6.73 20.11
N LEU A 65 -13.89 -5.47 19.66
CA LEU A 65 -14.14 -4.31 20.54
C LEU A 65 -15.54 -4.33 21.17
N ILE A 66 -16.57 -4.72 20.41
CA ILE A 66 -17.94 -4.86 20.95
C ILE A 66 -17.97 -5.97 22.00
N PHE A 67 -17.31 -7.09 21.74
CA PHE A 67 -17.23 -8.21 22.67
C PHE A 67 -16.50 -7.82 23.96
N ASP A 68 -15.38 -7.12 23.86
CA ASP A 68 -14.64 -6.62 25.02
C ASP A 68 -15.47 -5.60 25.83
N SER A 69 -16.21 -4.72 25.16
CA SER A 69 -17.13 -3.78 25.80
C SER A 69 -18.27 -4.51 26.54
N ALA A 70 -18.86 -5.55 25.93
CA ALA A 70 -19.88 -6.37 26.58
C ALA A 70 -19.33 -7.12 27.80
N ARG A 71 -18.11 -7.66 27.72
CA ARG A 71 -17.44 -8.30 28.86
C ARG A 71 -17.16 -7.31 29.99
N ALA A 72 -16.75 -6.09 29.66
CA ALA A 72 -16.52 -5.02 30.63
C ALA A 72 -17.80 -4.65 31.38
N GLN A 73 -18.95 -4.60 30.70
CA GLN A 73 -20.26 -4.36 31.34
C GLN A 73 -20.66 -5.48 32.31
N LEU A 74 -20.19 -6.71 32.09
CA LEU A 74 -20.38 -7.86 32.98
C LEU A 74 -19.38 -7.90 34.14
N GLY A 75 -18.52 -6.89 34.29
CA GLY A 75 -17.50 -6.83 35.36
C GLY A 75 -16.28 -7.72 35.11
N MET A 76 -16.20 -8.37 33.96
CA MET A 76 -15.03 -9.15 33.53
C MET A 76 -14.01 -8.22 32.87
N VAL A 77 -13.47 -7.27 33.65
CA VAL A 77 -12.47 -6.33 33.13
C VAL A 77 -11.13 -7.04 33.05
N LEU A 78 -10.72 -7.39 31.83
CA LEU A 78 -9.41 -8.01 31.56
C LEU A 78 -8.25 -7.00 31.61
N ILE A 79 -8.55 -5.70 31.44
CA ILE A 79 -7.55 -4.62 31.32
C ILE A 79 -8.05 -3.40 32.10
N SER A 80 -7.62 -3.24 33.35
CA SER A 80 -7.83 -2.00 34.10
C SER A 80 -6.62 -1.09 33.88
N LEU A 81 -6.79 -0.01 33.11
CA LEU A 81 -5.81 1.07 33.14
C LEU A 81 -5.94 1.75 34.51
N PRO A 82 -4.89 1.71 35.36
CA PRO A 82 -5.00 2.07 36.78
C PRO A 82 -5.42 3.53 37.03
N ASN A 83 -5.44 4.37 35.98
CA ASN A 83 -5.74 5.80 36.07
C ASN A 83 -7.00 6.24 35.28
N LEU A 84 -7.74 5.31 34.68
CA LEU A 84 -8.98 5.58 33.95
C LEU A 84 -10.17 4.88 34.62
N GLN A 85 -10.40 5.15 35.90
CA GLN A 85 -11.54 4.55 36.63
C GLN A 85 -12.91 5.11 36.24
N ASN A 86 -12.96 6.20 35.48
CA ASN A 86 -14.23 6.80 35.05
C ASN A 86 -14.85 5.98 33.91
N GLN A 87 -15.80 5.10 34.25
CA GLN A 87 -16.52 4.24 33.29
C GLN A 87 -17.14 5.02 32.13
N THR A 88 -17.58 6.27 32.35
CA THR A 88 -18.15 7.13 31.31
C THR A 88 -17.12 7.51 30.25
N ILE A 89 -15.86 7.76 30.65
CA ILE A 89 -14.78 8.09 29.70
C ILE A 89 -14.43 6.85 28.88
N ILE A 90 -14.35 5.68 29.53
CA ILE A 90 -14.09 4.42 28.84
C ILE A 90 -15.19 4.14 27.81
N SER A 91 -16.47 4.18 28.18
CA SER A 91 -17.56 3.89 27.24
C SER A 91 -17.64 4.91 26.11
N ALA A 92 -17.46 6.20 26.40
CA ALA A 92 -17.41 7.25 25.37
C ALA A 92 -16.26 7.02 24.38
N SER A 93 -15.07 6.64 24.86
CA SER A 93 -13.92 6.35 23.99
C SER A 93 -14.15 5.14 23.07
N HIS A 94 -14.86 4.11 23.54
CA HIS A 94 -15.23 2.95 22.73
C HIS A 94 -16.21 3.34 21.63
N ILE A 95 -17.24 4.13 21.96
CA ILE A 95 -18.22 4.63 20.99
C ILE A 95 -17.51 5.50 19.94
N ALA A 96 -16.65 6.42 20.36
CA ALA A 96 -15.87 7.27 19.46
C ALA A 96 -14.98 6.45 18.51
N THR A 97 -14.29 5.43 19.05
CA THR A 97 -13.44 4.52 18.27
C THR A 97 -14.27 3.70 17.27
N ALA A 98 -15.44 3.20 17.67
CA ALA A 98 -16.34 2.46 16.79
C ALA A 98 -16.87 3.33 15.63
N LEU A 99 -17.29 4.56 15.92
CA LEU A 99 -17.72 5.53 14.90
C LEU A 99 -16.58 5.88 13.95
N PHE A 100 -15.38 6.11 14.49
CA PHE A 100 -14.19 6.38 13.67
C PHE A 100 -13.86 5.20 12.75
N LEU A 101 -13.88 3.96 13.28
CA LEU A 101 -13.69 2.74 12.49
C LEU A 101 -14.71 2.62 11.37
N PHE A 102 -15.98 2.94 11.65
CA PHE A 102 -17.03 2.92 10.64
C PHE A 102 -16.78 3.95 9.53
N ALA A 103 -16.35 5.17 9.90
CA ALA A 103 -15.98 6.20 8.94
C ALA A 103 -14.77 5.80 8.08
N VAL A 104 -13.76 5.17 8.66
CA VAL A 104 -12.59 4.63 7.92
C VAL A 104 -13.00 3.50 6.98
N MET A 105 -13.87 2.59 7.43
CA MET A 105 -14.39 1.49 6.61
C MET A 105 -15.19 2.02 5.42
N TRP A 106 -16.04 3.04 5.63
CA TRP A 106 -16.74 3.74 4.55
C TRP A 106 -15.78 4.45 3.59
N GLY A 107 -14.74 5.11 4.14
CA GLY A 107 -13.67 5.74 3.38
C GLY A 107 -12.89 4.75 2.51
N MET A 108 -12.62 3.55 3.02
CA MET A 108 -11.99 2.49 2.22
C MET A 108 -12.93 1.94 1.15
N TRP A 109 -14.23 1.80 1.44
CA TRP A 109 -15.23 1.38 0.45
C TRP A 109 -15.30 2.34 -0.74
N THR A 110 -15.15 3.64 -0.45
CA THR A 110 -15.08 4.73 -1.45
C THR A 110 -13.67 4.95 -2.02
N MET A 111 -12.71 4.09 -1.68
CA MET A 111 -11.31 4.15 -2.15
C MET A 111 -10.60 5.48 -1.88
N GLN A 112 -10.93 6.17 -0.78
CA GLN A 112 -10.31 7.45 -0.45
C GLN A 112 -8.92 7.28 0.16
N ARG A 113 -7.96 8.10 -0.30
CA ARG A 113 -6.54 8.03 0.11
C ARG A 113 -6.33 8.29 1.61
N TRP A 114 -7.13 9.16 2.22
CA TRP A 114 -7.03 9.43 3.66
C TRP A 114 -7.44 8.21 4.50
N ALA A 115 -8.38 7.40 4.03
CA ALA A 115 -8.86 6.22 4.76
C ALA A 115 -7.76 5.16 4.86
N TRP A 116 -7.00 4.96 3.79
CA TRP A 116 -5.83 4.10 3.81
C TRP A 116 -4.79 4.56 4.84
N PHE A 117 -4.49 5.86 4.87
CA PHE A 117 -3.55 6.43 5.85
C PHE A 117 -4.09 6.31 7.29
N ALA A 118 -5.36 6.63 7.52
CA ALA A 118 -6.00 6.47 8.82
C ALA A 118 -5.96 5.02 9.31
N THR A 119 -6.17 4.05 8.40
CA THR A 119 -6.07 2.63 8.74
C THR A 119 -4.63 2.26 9.14
N MET A 120 -3.61 2.73 8.41
CA MET A 120 -2.22 2.51 8.79
C MET A 120 -1.88 3.06 10.18
N VAL A 121 -2.29 4.30 10.46
CA VAL A 121 -2.06 4.93 11.77
C VAL A 121 -2.79 4.16 12.88
N LEU A 122 -4.05 3.80 12.65
CA LEU A 122 -4.88 3.10 13.64
C LEU A 122 -4.30 1.73 13.98
N GLN A 123 -3.82 0.97 12.98
CA GLN A 123 -3.20 -0.33 13.22
C GLN A 123 -1.83 -0.19 13.91
N GLY A 124 -1.05 0.83 13.58
CA GLY A 124 0.19 1.14 14.30
C GLY A 124 -0.05 1.46 15.78
N MET A 125 -1.06 2.27 16.08
CA MET A 125 -1.47 2.58 17.46
C MET A 125 -1.99 1.33 18.19
N GLY A 126 -2.87 0.55 17.54
CA GLY A 126 -3.42 -0.69 18.11
C GLY A 126 -2.33 -1.70 18.44
N LEU A 127 -1.37 -1.89 17.54
CA LEU A 127 -0.22 -2.76 17.78
C LEU A 127 0.65 -2.25 18.93
N THR A 128 0.90 -0.94 19.02
CA THR A 128 1.67 -0.33 20.11
C THR A 128 1.00 -0.60 21.46
N VAL A 129 -0.32 -0.42 21.53
CA VAL A 129 -1.12 -0.69 22.74
C VAL A 129 -1.09 -2.18 23.10
N ALA A 130 -1.23 -3.07 22.11
CA ALA A 130 -1.20 -4.51 22.35
C ALA A 130 0.17 -5.00 22.85
N ILE A 131 1.27 -4.47 22.30
CA ILE A 131 2.63 -4.74 22.79
C ILE A 131 2.79 -4.22 24.24
N TRP A 132 2.33 -3.00 24.52
CA TRP A 132 2.36 -2.46 25.88
C TRP A 132 1.59 -3.34 26.86
N GLN A 133 0.39 -3.80 26.50
CA GLN A 133 -0.40 -4.70 27.32
C GLN A 133 0.28 -6.04 27.56
N HIS A 134 0.94 -6.59 26.54
CA HIS A 134 1.71 -7.83 26.67
C HIS A 134 2.80 -7.70 27.74
N PHE A 135 3.53 -6.58 27.76
CA PHE A 135 4.54 -6.31 28.81
C PHE A 135 3.94 -6.14 30.22
N ASN A 136 2.65 -5.84 30.34
CA ASN A 136 1.94 -5.74 31.63
C ASN A 136 1.25 -7.06 32.04
N GLY A 137 1.59 -8.19 31.40
CA GLY A 137 1.03 -9.51 31.71
C GLY A 137 -0.32 -9.79 31.04
N GLY A 138 -0.77 -8.93 30.12
CA GLY A 138 -1.93 -9.22 29.29
C GLY A 138 -1.60 -10.26 28.20
N GLU A 139 -2.63 -10.92 27.69
CA GLU A 139 -2.52 -11.92 26.61
C GLU A 139 -3.19 -11.45 25.30
N PRO A 140 -2.89 -10.26 24.74
CA PRO A 140 -3.56 -9.74 23.55
C PRO A 140 -3.06 -10.39 22.24
N TYR A 141 -2.70 -11.67 22.25
CA TYR A 141 -2.06 -12.35 21.13
C TYR A 141 -2.90 -12.32 19.85
N VAL A 142 -4.22 -12.52 19.99
CA VAL A 142 -5.16 -12.50 18.86
C VAL A 142 -5.20 -11.11 18.22
N ASN A 143 -5.24 -10.05 19.03
CA ASN A 143 -5.31 -8.68 18.55
C ASN A 143 -3.98 -8.25 17.90
N MET A 144 -2.84 -8.60 18.53
CA MET A 144 -1.52 -8.39 17.92
C MET A 144 -1.42 -9.07 16.55
N PHE A 145 -1.82 -10.34 16.47
CA PHE A 145 -1.77 -11.11 15.23
C PHE A 145 -2.65 -10.49 14.14
N LEU A 146 -3.88 -10.10 14.48
CA LEU A 146 -4.78 -9.40 13.55
C LEU A 146 -4.18 -8.08 13.06
N SER A 147 -3.65 -7.24 13.96
CA SER A 147 -3.02 -5.97 13.56
C SER A 147 -1.85 -6.19 12.61
N VAL A 148 -0.99 -7.20 12.86
CA VAL A 148 0.11 -7.54 11.96
C VAL A 148 -0.41 -7.98 10.59
N LEU A 149 -1.43 -8.84 10.54
CA LEU A 149 -2.05 -9.27 9.28
C LEU A 149 -2.61 -8.08 8.50
N ILE A 150 -3.28 -7.15 9.17
CA ILE A 150 -3.86 -5.97 8.51
C ILE A 150 -2.77 -5.08 7.93
N VAL A 151 -1.70 -4.79 8.69
CA VAL A 151 -0.56 -3.99 8.22
C VAL A 151 0.13 -4.67 7.03
N PHE A 152 0.30 -6.00 7.09
CA PHE A 152 0.88 -6.77 6.00
C PHE A 152 0.04 -6.67 4.72
N TYR A 153 -1.28 -6.85 4.83
CA TYR A 153 -2.19 -6.71 3.69
C TYR A 153 -2.22 -5.28 3.12
N LEU A 154 -2.24 -4.26 3.98
CA LEU A 154 -2.20 -2.85 3.58
C LEU A 154 -0.91 -2.48 2.83
N ASN A 155 0.21 -3.15 3.14
CA ASN A 155 1.50 -2.89 2.51
C ASN A 155 1.68 -3.65 1.17
N GLN A 156 0.72 -4.48 0.74
CA GLN A 156 0.80 -5.13 -0.56
C GLN A 156 0.81 -4.10 -1.70
N ARG A 157 1.59 -4.38 -2.75
CA ARG A 157 1.78 -3.46 -3.89
C ARG A 157 0.47 -3.15 -4.62
N GLU A 158 -0.43 -4.11 -4.67
CA GLU A 158 -1.75 -3.97 -5.32
C GLU A 158 -2.63 -2.94 -4.63
N VAL A 159 -2.68 -2.97 -3.29
CA VAL A 159 -3.45 -2.02 -2.49
C VAL A 159 -2.88 -0.61 -2.64
N ARG A 160 -1.55 -0.47 -2.53
CA ARG A 160 -0.86 0.84 -2.68
C ARG A 160 -1.11 1.48 -4.04
N ARG A 161 -1.16 0.70 -5.12
CA ARG A 161 -1.40 1.21 -6.48
C ARG A 161 -2.78 1.87 -6.67
N ILE A 162 -3.78 1.47 -5.89
CA ILE A 162 -5.13 2.05 -5.98
C ILE A 162 -5.21 3.41 -5.30
N PHE A 163 -4.56 3.53 -4.14
CA PHE A 163 -4.57 4.77 -3.38
C PHE A 163 -3.53 5.78 -3.85
N ASN A 164 -2.54 5.35 -4.65
CA ASN A 164 -1.48 6.20 -5.17
C ASN A 164 -1.25 5.89 -6.66
N PRO A 165 -2.20 6.26 -7.55
CA PRO A 165 -2.00 6.09 -8.98
C PRO A 165 -0.76 6.89 -9.43
N PRO A 166 0.04 6.38 -10.39
CA PRO A 166 1.17 7.12 -10.93
C PRO A 166 0.70 8.50 -11.40
N SER A 167 1.33 9.57 -10.93
CA SER A 167 1.04 10.91 -11.42
C SER A 167 1.34 10.96 -12.91
N HIS A 168 0.44 11.58 -13.69
CA HIS A 168 0.61 11.74 -15.14
C HIS A 168 1.97 12.34 -15.50
N ASP A 169 2.51 13.21 -14.64
CA ASP A 169 3.84 13.83 -14.75
C ASP A 169 4.96 12.81 -14.93
N SER A 170 4.87 11.65 -14.28
CA SER A 170 5.87 10.59 -14.39
C SER A 170 5.88 9.99 -15.80
N LEU A 171 4.70 9.87 -16.41
CA LEU A 171 4.53 9.32 -17.75
C LEU A 171 4.93 10.34 -18.81
N THR A 172 4.63 11.62 -18.61
CA THR A 172 5.10 12.70 -19.50
C THR A 172 6.62 12.83 -19.46
N LEU A 173 7.26 12.73 -18.30
CA LEU A 173 8.72 12.76 -18.18
C LEU A 173 9.40 11.55 -18.83
N LEU A 174 8.83 10.35 -18.66
CA LEU A 174 9.34 9.17 -19.37
C LEU A 174 9.18 9.31 -20.89
N ALA A 175 8.03 9.81 -21.35
CA ALA A 175 7.79 10.05 -22.77
C ALA A 175 8.72 11.13 -23.36
N THR A 176 8.99 12.21 -22.62
CA THR A 176 9.92 13.26 -23.07
C THR A 176 11.37 12.79 -23.05
N SER A 177 11.82 12.06 -22.02
CA SER A 177 13.19 11.51 -22.02
C SER A 177 13.42 10.49 -23.15
N GLN A 178 12.42 9.68 -23.47
CA GLN A 178 12.48 8.77 -24.61
C GLN A 178 12.55 9.53 -25.95
N LEU A 179 11.83 10.67 -26.05
CA LEU A 179 11.89 11.53 -27.23
C LEU A 179 13.29 12.14 -27.43
N ASP A 180 13.96 12.52 -26.34
CA ASP A 180 15.29 13.12 -26.38
C ASP A 180 16.37 12.11 -26.81
N THR A 181 16.26 10.85 -26.36
CA THR A 181 17.14 9.77 -26.84
C THR A 181 16.94 9.38 -28.31
N LEU A 182 15.85 9.82 -28.93
CA LEU A 182 15.54 9.52 -30.34
C LEU A 182 15.84 10.69 -31.28
N GLN A 183 16.31 11.85 -30.79
CA GLN A 183 16.83 12.88 -31.67
C GLN A 183 18.27 12.52 -32.08
N PRO A 184 18.53 12.11 -33.33
CA PRO A 184 19.89 11.88 -33.80
C PRO A 184 20.67 13.19 -33.68
N GLU A 185 21.84 13.13 -33.06
CA GLU A 185 22.80 14.22 -33.01
C GLU A 185 23.16 14.62 -34.44
N VAL A 186 22.53 15.68 -34.96
CA VAL A 186 22.85 16.23 -36.28
C VAL A 186 24.19 16.93 -36.16
N THR A 187 25.27 16.18 -36.39
CA THR A 187 26.64 16.68 -36.43
C THR A 187 26.77 17.66 -37.61
N GLN A 188 27.11 18.92 -37.30
CA GLN A 188 27.45 19.95 -38.30
C GLN A 188 28.87 19.78 -38.82
#